data_AF-A0A7S0ARJ2-F1
#
_entry.id   AF-A0A7S0ARJ2-F1
#
_cell.length_a   1.000
_cell.length_b   1.000
_cell.length_c   1.000
_cell.angle_alpha   90.00
_cell.angle_beta   90.00
_cell.angle_gamma   90.00
#
_symmetry.space_group_name_H-M   'P 1'
#
loop_
_entity.id
_entity.type
_entity.pdbx_description
1 polymer ?
#
loop_
_entity_poly.entity_id
_entity_poly.type
_entity_poly.pdbx_seq_one_letter_code
_entity_poly.pdbx_strand_id
1 'polypeptide(L)'
;TKYGLLSCMNGFGLKPAEGCSKLVEGDFSRAQGRLMYQPSDGMDAEDIISELATLLTAGRLSESNRQEIAAAYVSQEQDQGKEAALRLAQQLIAASPEYRTNGAIRRKSDDEVRPQAASTPTCRPYKAIVFLMLQGGA
;
A
#
# COMPACT_ATOMS: atom_id res chain seq x y z
N THR A 1 3.52 11.46 -0.89
CA THR A 1 2.25 12.09 -0.44
C THR A 1 1.91 13.23 -1.38
N LYS A 2 0.62 13.45 -1.70
CA LYS A 2 0.19 14.42 -2.74
C LYS A 2 0.48 15.89 -2.42
N TYR A 3 0.40 16.26 -1.13
CA TYR A 3 0.56 17.64 -0.65
C TYR A 3 1.67 17.78 0.42
N GLY A 4 2.49 16.74 0.61
CA GLY A 4 3.53 16.72 1.64
C GLY A 4 2.98 16.54 3.05
N LEU A 5 3.73 17.01 4.05
CA LEU A 5 3.37 17.00 5.46
C LEU A 5 2.56 18.27 5.81
N LEU A 6 1.24 18.17 5.63
CA LEU A 6 0.24 19.20 5.91
C LEU A 6 -0.99 18.59 6.61
N SER A 7 -1.79 19.35 7.34
CA SER A 7 -3.08 18.87 7.88
C SER A 7 -4.23 18.85 6.87
N CYS A 8 -4.02 19.46 5.70
CA CYS A 8 -5.04 19.56 4.67
C CYS A 8 -5.34 18.20 4.03
N MET A 9 -6.57 18.03 3.50
CA MET A 9 -7.01 16.80 2.83
C MET A 9 -6.81 15.53 3.68
N ASN A 10 -7.19 15.59 4.96
CA ASN A 10 -7.00 14.53 5.96
C ASN A 10 -5.52 14.16 6.21
N GLY A 11 -4.59 15.09 5.94
CA GLY A 11 -3.19 14.94 6.30
C GLY A 11 -2.93 15.15 7.79
N PHE A 12 -1.71 14.86 8.23
CA PHE A 12 -1.30 14.83 9.63
C PHE A 12 -0.18 15.84 10.00
N GLY A 13 0.01 16.89 9.19
CA GLY A 13 0.96 17.99 9.48
C GLY A 13 0.30 19.22 10.11
N LEU A 14 0.97 20.38 10.04
CA LEU A 14 0.35 21.67 10.40
C LEU A 14 -0.51 22.23 9.26
N LYS A 15 -1.47 23.08 9.64
CA LYS A 15 -2.29 23.84 8.69
C LYS A 15 -1.48 25.03 8.16
N PRO A 16 -1.40 25.23 6.82
CA PRO A 16 -0.75 26.41 6.27
C PRO A 16 -1.54 27.69 6.61
N ALA A 17 -0.85 28.82 6.77
CA ALA A 17 -1.45 30.09 7.20
C ALA A 17 -2.60 30.56 6.29
N GLU A 18 -2.50 30.30 4.99
CA GLU A 18 -3.51 30.69 3.99
C GLU A 18 -4.67 29.67 3.84
N GLY A 19 -4.67 28.60 4.63
CA GLY A 19 -5.67 27.53 4.53
C GLY A 19 -5.43 26.54 3.37
N CYS A 20 -6.35 25.59 3.21
CA CYS A 20 -6.18 24.42 2.34
C CYS A 20 -6.73 24.58 0.91
N SER A 21 -7.44 25.67 0.62
CA SER A 21 -8.19 25.85 -0.64
C SER A 21 -7.32 26.11 -1.86
N LYS A 22 -6.05 26.47 -1.67
CA LYS A 22 -5.10 26.81 -2.75
C LYS A 22 -4.04 25.74 -2.99
N LEU A 23 -4.18 24.54 -2.42
CA LEU A 23 -3.20 23.48 -2.56
C LEU A 23 -3.37 22.76 -3.90
N VAL A 24 -2.29 22.68 -4.66
CA VAL A 24 -2.21 21.90 -5.91
C VAL A 24 -1.42 20.62 -5.62
N GLU A 25 -1.81 19.51 -6.23
CA GLU A 25 -1.07 18.25 -6.08
C GLU A 25 0.36 18.42 -6.60
N GLY A 26 1.35 17.98 -5.81
CA GLY A 26 2.77 18.15 -6.12
C GLY A 26 3.37 19.49 -5.71
N ASP A 27 2.56 20.47 -5.30
CA ASP A 27 3.06 21.70 -4.68
C ASP A 27 3.37 21.45 -3.19
N PHE A 28 4.65 21.49 -2.86
CA PHE A 28 5.16 21.30 -1.51
C PHE A 28 5.70 22.59 -0.88
N SER A 29 5.53 23.76 -1.52
CA SER A 29 6.06 25.05 -1.05
C SER A 29 5.65 25.41 0.39
N ARG A 30 4.49 24.90 0.82
CA ARG A 30 3.87 25.15 2.13
C ARG A 30 3.97 23.95 3.07
N ALA A 31 4.44 22.81 2.58
CA ALA A 31 4.53 21.60 3.37
C ALA A 31 5.70 21.66 4.35
N GLN A 32 5.55 21.13 5.56
CA GLN A 32 6.68 21.03 6.50
C GLN A 32 7.69 19.95 6.12
N GLY A 33 7.32 19.08 5.18
CA GLY A 33 8.14 17.98 4.73
C GLY A 33 7.56 17.35 3.48
N ARG A 34 8.42 16.70 2.71
CA ARG A 34 8.07 15.94 1.51
C ARG A 34 9.03 14.78 1.35
N LEU A 35 8.61 13.77 0.59
CA LEU A 35 9.52 12.72 0.13
C LEU A 35 10.41 13.32 -0.96
N MET A 36 11.72 13.11 -0.85
CA MET A 36 12.73 13.65 -1.79
C MET A 36 13.42 12.56 -2.62
N TYR A 37 12.90 11.33 -2.60
CA TYR A 37 13.40 10.27 -3.46
C TYR A 37 13.26 10.68 -4.93
N GLN A 38 14.38 10.59 -5.65
CA GLN A 38 14.47 10.87 -7.08
C GLN A 38 15.19 9.67 -7.71
N PRO A 39 14.59 8.99 -8.71
CA PRO A 39 15.27 7.93 -9.44
C PRO A 39 16.48 8.51 -10.20
N SER A 40 17.50 7.68 -10.42
CA SER A 40 18.66 8.09 -11.22
C SER A 40 18.27 8.24 -12.70
N ASP A 41 19.04 9.05 -13.42
CA ASP A 41 18.82 9.26 -14.85
C ASP A 41 18.97 7.96 -15.63
N GLY A 42 18.03 7.70 -16.54
CA GLY A 42 18.04 6.54 -17.44
C GLY A 42 17.49 5.23 -16.86
N MET A 43 16.91 5.25 -15.65
CA MET A 43 16.18 4.08 -15.12
C MET A 43 14.83 3.90 -15.85
N ASP A 44 14.53 2.65 -16.17
CA ASP A 44 13.21 2.24 -16.68
C ASP A 44 12.20 2.10 -15.52
N ALA A 45 10.90 2.04 -15.85
CA ALA A 45 9.84 1.99 -14.85
C ALA A 45 10.00 0.79 -13.90
N GLU A 46 10.37 -0.37 -14.44
CA GLU A 46 10.60 -1.60 -13.69
C GLU A 46 11.75 -1.46 -12.68
N ASP A 47 12.85 -0.80 -13.07
CA ASP A 47 13.99 -0.55 -12.18
C ASP A 47 13.59 0.39 -11.04
N ILE A 48 12.86 1.46 -11.36
CA ILE A 48 12.34 2.42 -10.37
C ILE A 48 11.43 1.70 -9.36
N ILE A 49 10.51 0.85 -9.84
CA ILE A 49 9.62 0.09 -8.95
C ILE A 49 10.39 -0.94 -8.13
N SER A 50 11.42 -1.57 -8.69
CA SER A 50 12.28 -2.51 -7.97
C SER A 50 13.07 -1.84 -6.84
N GLU A 51 13.60 -0.65 -7.09
CA GLU A 51 14.28 0.15 -6.09
C GLU A 51 13.30 0.60 -4.99
N LEU A 52 12.14 1.14 -5.36
CA LEU A 52 11.10 1.54 -4.41
C LEU A 52 10.61 0.36 -3.57
N ALA A 53 10.46 -0.82 -4.16
CA ALA A 53 10.12 -2.04 -3.43
C ALA A 53 11.19 -2.39 -2.39
N THR A 54 12.47 -2.21 -2.73
CA THR A 54 13.58 -2.40 -1.80
C THR A 54 13.53 -1.38 -0.66
N LEU A 55 13.38 -0.09 -0.96
CA LEU A 55 13.37 0.98 0.03
C LEU A 55 12.16 0.90 0.98
N LEU A 56 10.97 0.56 0.47
CA LEU A 56 9.72 0.64 1.23
C LEU A 56 9.27 -0.69 1.82
N THR A 57 9.65 -1.81 1.23
CA THR A 57 9.21 -3.15 1.66
C THR A 57 10.37 -4.09 1.96
N ALA A 58 11.62 -3.61 1.94
CA ALA A 58 12.83 -4.43 1.99
C ALA A 58 12.80 -5.56 0.94
N GLY A 59 12.23 -5.28 -0.24
CA GLY A 59 12.16 -6.21 -1.37
C GLY A 59 11.06 -7.26 -1.27
N ARG A 60 10.14 -7.18 -0.31
CA ARG A 60 9.05 -8.17 -0.12
C ARG A 60 7.88 -8.03 -1.07
N LEU A 61 7.78 -6.92 -1.82
CA LEU A 61 6.68 -6.70 -2.76
C LEU A 61 6.58 -7.85 -3.78
N SER A 62 5.40 -8.44 -3.94
CA SER A 62 5.24 -9.57 -4.87
C SER A 62 5.39 -9.15 -6.33
N GLU A 63 5.83 -10.09 -7.19
CA GLU A 63 6.09 -9.82 -8.62
C GLU A 63 4.87 -9.27 -9.37
N SER A 64 3.70 -9.88 -9.16
CA SER A 64 2.44 -9.38 -9.73
C SER A 64 2.14 -7.93 -9.33
N ASN A 65 2.38 -7.56 -8.07
CA ASN A 65 2.15 -6.19 -7.61
C ASN A 65 3.17 -5.24 -8.24
N ARG A 66 4.42 -5.66 -8.44
CA ARG A 66 5.42 -4.86 -9.17
C ARG A 66 4.97 -4.57 -10.60
N GLN A 67 4.49 -5.58 -11.31
CA GLN A 67 4.04 -5.44 -12.70
C GLN A 67 2.84 -4.50 -12.82
N GLU A 68 1.83 -4.65 -11.96
CA GLU A 68 0.66 -3.75 -11.95
C GLU A 68 1.05 -2.31 -11.61
N ILE A 69 1.97 -2.13 -10.66
CA ILE A 69 2.45 -0.79 -10.28
C ILE A 69 3.31 -0.18 -11.38
N ALA A 70 4.13 -0.96 -12.08
CA ALA A 70 4.92 -0.49 -13.23
C ALA A 70 4.02 -0.07 -14.39
N ALA A 71 2.97 -0.85 -14.69
CA ALA A 71 1.99 -0.48 -15.70
C ALA A 71 1.27 0.83 -15.36
N ALA A 72 0.83 1.00 -14.10
CA ALA A 72 0.21 2.23 -13.64
C ALA A 72 1.18 3.43 -13.63
N TYR A 73 2.48 3.18 -13.38
CA TYR A 73 3.52 4.20 -13.45
C TYR A 73 3.66 4.73 -14.88
N VAL A 74 3.81 3.84 -15.87
CA VAL A 74 3.98 4.22 -17.28
C VAL A 74 2.76 5.00 -17.79
N SER A 75 1.54 4.59 -17.44
CA SER A 75 0.34 5.35 -17.82
C SER A 75 0.32 6.74 -17.21
N GLN A 76 0.65 6.87 -15.92
CA GLN A 76 0.63 8.16 -15.23
C GLN A 76 1.76 9.08 -15.69
N GLU A 77 2.90 8.53 -16.07
CA GLU A 77 4.03 9.29 -16.60
C GLU A 77 3.65 10.01 -17.89
N GLN A 78 2.89 9.36 -18.77
CA GLN A 78 2.42 9.94 -20.03
C GLN A 78 1.41 11.08 -19.80
N ASP A 79 0.55 10.96 -18.80
CA ASP A 79 -0.53 11.92 -18.53
C ASP A 79 -0.07 13.15 -17.72
N GLN A 80 0.67 12.93 -16.64
CA GLN A 80 0.98 13.95 -15.64
C GLN A 80 2.49 14.08 -15.31
N GLY A 81 3.33 13.35 -16.03
CA GLY A 81 4.78 13.38 -15.89
C GLY A 81 5.34 12.50 -14.76
N LYS A 82 6.67 12.37 -14.77
CA LYS A 82 7.43 11.47 -13.88
C LYS A 82 7.16 11.68 -12.39
N GLU A 83 7.04 12.93 -11.93
CA GLU A 83 6.83 13.20 -10.51
C GLU A 83 5.45 12.71 -10.02
N ALA A 84 4.41 12.84 -10.84
CA ALA A 84 3.09 12.34 -10.52
C ALA A 84 3.07 10.80 -10.50
N ALA A 85 3.74 10.17 -11.47
CA ALA A 85 3.91 8.73 -11.54
C ALA A 85 4.65 8.17 -10.30
N LEU A 86 5.71 8.84 -9.84
CA LEU A 86 6.44 8.46 -8.62
C LEU A 86 5.55 8.53 -7.38
N ARG A 87 4.73 9.57 -7.25
CA ARG A 87 3.78 9.69 -6.14
C ARG A 87 2.75 8.56 -6.18
N LEU A 88 2.23 8.22 -7.36
CA LEU A 88 1.28 7.13 -7.54
C LEU A 88 1.90 5.78 -7.13
N ALA A 89 3.10 5.48 -7.63
CA ALA A 89 3.81 4.24 -7.28
C ALA A 89 4.03 4.11 -5.77
N GLN A 90 4.51 5.17 -5.11
CA GLN A 90 4.68 5.17 -3.66
C GLN A 90 3.36 4.94 -2.91
N GLN A 91 2.25 5.49 -3.40
CA GLN A 91 0.92 5.29 -2.81
C GLN A 91 0.44 3.85 -2.98
N LEU A 92 0.63 3.25 -4.15
CA LEU A 92 0.26 1.86 -4.41
C LEU A 92 1.08 0.89 -3.55
N ILE A 93 2.39 1.12 -3.42
CA ILE A 93 3.24 0.32 -2.53
C ILE A 93 2.81 0.48 -1.08
N ALA A 94 2.52 1.69 -0.60
CA ALA A 94 2.05 1.90 0.78
C ALA A 94 0.65 1.31 1.05
N ALA A 95 -0.18 1.19 0.01
CA ALA A 95 -1.47 0.52 0.04
C ALA A 95 -1.35 -1.02 -0.06
N SER A 96 -0.21 -1.52 -0.53
CA SER A 96 0.04 -2.95 -0.63
C SER A 96 0.08 -3.60 0.76
N PRO A 97 -0.43 -4.83 0.89
CA PRO A 97 -0.34 -5.57 2.14
C PRO A 97 1.13 -5.80 2.56
N GLU A 98 2.06 -5.92 1.61
CA GLU A 98 3.49 -6.19 1.84
C GLU A 98 4.22 -5.06 2.60
N TYR A 99 3.68 -3.84 2.56
CA TYR A 99 4.19 -2.71 3.31
C TYR A 99 3.83 -2.79 4.81
N ARG A 100 2.70 -3.42 5.15
CA ARG A 100 2.17 -3.45 6.53
C ARG A 100 2.54 -4.70 7.32
N THR A 101 3.03 -5.74 6.65
CA THR A 101 3.39 -7.01 7.30
C THR A 101 4.87 -7.32 7.17
N ASN A 102 5.45 -7.84 8.26
CA ASN A 102 6.81 -8.38 8.24
C ASN A 102 6.86 -9.82 7.71
N GLY A 103 5.71 -10.48 7.55
CA GLY A 103 5.59 -11.85 7.04
C GLY A 103 5.30 -11.93 5.53
N ALA A 104 5.59 -13.09 4.94
CA ALA A 104 5.25 -13.39 3.55
C ALA A 104 3.73 -13.42 3.35
N ILE A 105 3.26 -12.79 2.29
CA ILE A 105 1.83 -12.67 2.00
C ILE A 105 1.39 -13.85 1.16
N ARG A 106 0.47 -14.64 1.70
CA ARG A 106 -0.18 -15.74 0.96
C ARG A 106 -1.44 -15.22 0.30
N ARG A 107 -1.50 -15.33 -1.03
CA ARG A 107 -2.75 -15.12 -1.76
C ARG A 107 -3.62 -16.36 -1.61
N LYS A 108 -4.92 -16.14 -1.48
CA LYS A 108 -5.94 -17.21 -1.35
C LYS A 108 -6.06 -18.11 -2.60
N SER A 109 -5.30 -17.84 -3.68
CA SER A 109 -5.32 -18.61 -4.92
C SER A 109 -4.31 -19.75 -4.96
N ASP A 110 -3.39 -19.84 -3.99
CA ASP A 110 -2.69 -21.11 -3.76
C ASP A 110 -3.71 -22.05 -3.13
N ASP A 111 -3.98 -23.17 -3.80
CA ASP A 111 -4.91 -24.25 -3.43
C ASP A 111 -4.66 -24.81 -2.02
N GLU A 112 -4.95 -24.04 -0.98
CA GLU A 112 -5.34 -24.60 0.29
C GLU A 112 -6.84 -24.91 0.17
N VAL A 113 -7.12 -26.07 -0.46
CA VAL A 113 -8.23 -26.89 0.00
C VAL A 113 -7.97 -27.05 1.49
N ARG A 114 -8.63 -26.22 2.31
CA ARG A 114 -8.74 -26.50 3.74
C ARG A 114 -9.11 -27.97 3.80
N PRO A 115 -8.30 -28.88 4.36
CA PRO A 115 -8.72 -30.25 4.49
C PRO A 115 -9.98 -30.17 5.33
N GLN A 116 -11.13 -30.31 4.68
CA GLN A 116 -12.39 -30.49 5.35
C GLN A 116 -12.18 -31.87 5.94
N ALA A 117 -11.73 -31.91 7.19
CA ALA A 117 -11.65 -33.16 7.93
C ALA A 117 -13.03 -33.76 7.76
N ALA A 118 -13.13 -34.85 6.99
CA ALA A 118 -14.38 -35.55 6.81
C ALA A 118 -14.77 -36.00 8.22
N SER A 119 -15.69 -35.27 8.84
CA SER A 119 -16.17 -35.60 10.16
C SER A 119 -16.96 -36.89 9.99
N THR A 120 -16.33 -38.03 10.24
CA THR A 120 -17.03 -39.30 10.31
C THR A 120 -18.10 -39.14 11.39
N PRO A 121 -19.41 -39.26 11.08
CA PRO A 121 -20.44 -39.08 12.09
C PRO A 121 -20.28 -40.16 13.15
N THR A 122 -19.80 -39.80 14.33
CA THR A 122 -19.80 -40.73 15.46
C THR A 122 -21.17 -40.66 16.12
N CYS A 123 -21.83 -41.79 16.36
CA CYS A 123 -23.09 -41.91 17.14
C CYS A 123 -22.92 -41.56 18.64
N ARG A 124 -21.95 -40.73 18.97
CA ARG A 124 -21.72 -40.24 20.34
C ARG A 124 -22.57 -38.99 20.56
N PRO A 125 -23.14 -38.81 21.76
CA PRO A 125 -23.89 -37.60 22.07
C PRO A 125 -23.02 -36.36 21.84
N TYR A 126 -23.55 -35.40 21.08
CA TYR A 126 -22.86 -34.21 20.66
C TYR A 126 -22.61 -33.28 21.86
N LYS A 127 -21.34 -32.91 22.09
CA LYS A 127 -20.93 -31.94 23.11
C LYS A 127 -20.13 -30.84 22.44
N ALA A 128 -20.73 -29.66 22.28
CA ALA A 128 -20.04 -28.47 21.78
C ALA A 128 -19.89 -27.45 22.90
N ILE A 129 -18.73 -26.78 22.92
CA ILE A 129 -18.49 -25.60 23.73
C ILE A 129 -18.61 -24.40 22.79
N VAL A 130 -19.59 -23.54 23.04
CA VAL A 130 -19.79 -22.31 22.28
C VAL A 130 -19.00 -21.20 22.97
N PHE A 131 -18.03 -20.62 22.27
CA PHE A 131 -17.33 -19.42 22.72
C PHE A 131 -17.85 -18.23 21.90
N LEU A 132 -18.54 -17.31 22.55
CA LEU A 132 -18.88 -16.01 21.97
C LEU A 132 -17.80 -15.02 22.36
N MET A 133 -16.96 -14.62 21.40
CA MET A 133 -16.08 -13.47 21.57
C MET A 133 -16.87 -12.21 21.21
N LEU A 134 -17.47 -11.59 22.23
CA LEU A 134 -18.02 -10.25 22.12
C LEU A 134 -16.83 -9.28 22.22
N GLN A 135 -16.45 -8.69 21.08
CA GLN A 135 -15.42 -7.66 21.04
C GLN A 135 -16.00 -6.38 21.66
N GLY A 136 -15.31 -5.84 22.68
CA GLY A 136 -15.67 -4.61 23.38
C GLY A 136 -15.67 -3.38 22.49
N GLY A 137 -16.38 -2.33 22.94
CA GLY A 137 -16.69 -1.14 22.17
C GLY A 137 -15.54 -0.14 21.96
N ALA A 138 -15.58 0.49 20.79
CA ALA A 138 -15.47 1.92 20.52
C ALA A 138 -15.94 2.17 19.07
#